data_AF-A0A3D5DNW0-F1
#
_entry.id   AF-A0A3D5DNW0-F1
#
_cell.length_a   1.000
_cell.length_b   1.000
_cell.length_c   1.000
_cell.angle_alpha   90.00
_cell.angle_beta   90.00
_cell.angle_gamma   90.00
#
_symmetry.space_group_name_H-M   'P 1'
#
loop_
_entity.id
_entity.type
_entity.pdbx_description
1 polymer ?
#
loop_
_entity_poly.entity_id
_entity_poly.type
_entity_poly.pdbx_seq_one_letter_code
_entity_poly.pdbx_strand_id
1 'polypeptide(L)'
;MGLYYVAHRLFSAHDRALGAYVAHRLARHVGTDAVFLPFCDTDEEELTDACKSRRLFELDSERLRRIDGMLALLHGPSLDDGVCMEIGYAAALGVPVVAMTTDFQTYGRTSDGHPFVFPDPLFDILL
;
A
#
# COMPACT_ATOMS: atom_id res chain seq x y z
N MET A 1 -19.69 -2.73 6.86
CA MET A 1 -18.87 -3.41 5.85
C MET A 1 -17.47 -2.82 5.99
N GLY A 2 -16.44 -3.64 6.07
CA GLY A 2 -15.08 -3.14 6.31
C GLY A 2 -14.56 -2.35 5.11
N LEU A 3 -13.79 -1.28 5.36
CA LEU A 3 -13.11 -0.48 4.35
C LEU A 3 -11.61 -0.79 4.38
N TYR A 4 -11.03 -1.13 3.24
CA TYR A 4 -9.65 -1.57 3.11
C TYR A 4 -8.86 -0.64 2.20
N TYR A 5 -7.70 -0.21 2.67
CA TYR A 5 -6.80 0.68 1.93
C TYR A 5 -5.64 -0.13 1.36
N VAL A 6 -5.39 -0.02 0.05
CA VAL A 6 -4.22 -0.62 -0.60
C VAL A 6 -3.15 0.46 -0.80
N ALA A 7 -2.19 0.48 0.11
CA ALA A 7 -1.07 1.41 0.08
C ALA A 7 0.04 0.86 -0.82
N HIS A 8 0.35 1.57 -1.90
CA HIS A 8 1.48 1.24 -2.77
C HIS A 8 1.98 2.48 -3.50
N ARG A 9 3.26 2.45 -3.86
CA ARG A 9 3.81 3.45 -4.76
C ARG A 9 3.16 3.35 -6.14
N LEU A 10 3.18 4.44 -6.90
CA LEU A 10 2.42 4.55 -8.16
C LEU A 10 3.26 5.00 -9.37
N PHE A 11 4.56 5.22 -9.17
CA PHE A 11 5.38 5.93 -10.15
C PHE A 11 5.62 5.14 -11.44
N SER A 12 5.99 3.86 -11.31
CA SER A 12 6.25 3.02 -12.48
C SER A 12 4.99 2.29 -12.96
N ALA A 13 4.99 1.87 -14.21
CA ALA A 13 3.88 1.09 -14.76
C ALA A 13 3.69 -0.26 -14.03
N HIS A 14 4.78 -0.88 -13.58
CA HIS A 14 4.71 -2.16 -12.86
C HIS A 14 4.17 -1.98 -11.44
N ASP A 15 4.50 -0.88 -10.76
CA ASP A 15 3.92 -0.56 -9.45
C ASP A 15 2.40 -0.38 -9.56
N ARG A 16 1.93 0.41 -10.54
CA ARG A 16 0.49 0.61 -10.76
C ARG A 16 -0.22 -0.68 -11.13
N ALA A 17 0.39 -1.49 -12.00
CA ALA A 17 -0.18 -2.79 -12.39
C ALA A 17 -0.33 -3.73 -11.19
N LEU A 18 0.68 -3.80 -10.32
CA LEU A 18 0.63 -4.61 -9.12
C LEU A 18 -0.41 -4.09 -8.11
N GLY A 19 -0.42 -2.78 -7.84
CA GLY A 19 -1.41 -2.15 -6.95
C GLY A 19 -2.84 -2.42 -7.42
N ALA A 20 -3.13 -2.20 -8.70
CA ALA A 20 -4.44 -2.47 -9.31
C ALA A 20 -4.82 -3.96 -9.24
N TYR A 21 -3.86 -4.86 -9.53
CA TYR A 21 -4.09 -6.30 -9.42
C TYR A 21 -4.47 -6.72 -7.99
N VAL A 22 -3.72 -6.25 -6.99
CA VAL A 22 -3.96 -6.57 -5.58
C VAL A 22 -5.29 -5.99 -5.11
N ALA A 23 -5.59 -4.72 -5.44
CA ALA A 23 -6.86 -4.10 -5.11
C ALA A 23 -8.05 -4.85 -5.73
N HIS A 24 -7.96 -5.22 -7.01
CA HIS A 24 -8.99 -6.01 -7.68
C HIS A 24 -9.18 -7.39 -7.03
N ARG A 25 -8.08 -8.06 -6.69
CA ARG A 25 -8.13 -9.36 -6.00
C ARG A 25 -8.81 -9.25 -4.64
N LEU A 26 -8.48 -8.23 -3.86
CA LEU A 26 -9.13 -7.97 -2.57
C LEU A 26 -10.62 -7.67 -2.74
N ALA A 27 -10.98 -6.81 -3.69
CA ALA A 27 -12.35 -6.42 -4.00
C ALA A 27 -13.26 -7.62 -4.34
N ARG A 28 -12.72 -8.67 -4.98
CA ARG A 28 -13.47 -9.92 -5.24
C ARG A 28 -13.87 -10.68 -3.97
N HIS A 29 -13.20 -10.44 -2.85
CA HIS A 29 -13.48 -11.09 -1.57
C HIS A 29 -14.33 -10.21 -0.63
N VAL A 30 -14.13 -8.90 -0.65
CA VAL A 30 -14.76 -7.97 0.31
C VAL A 30 -15.79 -7.01 -0.30
N GLY A 31 -15.91 -7.00 -1.63
CA GLY A 31 -16.75 -6.07 -2.40
C GLY A 31 -15.94 -4.90 -2.99
N THR A 32 -16.35 -4.41 -4.16
CA THR A 32 -15.66 -3.30 -4.85
C THR A 32 -15.65 -2.02 -4.03
N ASP A 33 -16.80 -1.64 -3.46
CA ASP A 33 -16.94 -0.41 -2.67
C ASP A 33 -16.22 -0.47 -1.30
N ALA A 34 -15.67 -1.63 -0.95
CA ALA A 34 -14.94 -1.86 0.28
C ALA A 34 -13.41 -1.70 0.11
N VAL A 35 -12.90 -1.47 -1.11
CA VAL A 35 -11.46 -1.34 -1.37
C VAL A 35 -11.17 0.03 -1.95
N PHE A 36 -10.12 0.67 -1.45
CA PHE A 36 -9.63 1.95 -1.93
C PHE A 36 -8.15 1.83 -2.35
N LEU A 37 -7.86 2.26 -3.56
CA LEU A 37 -6.53 2.35 -4.16
C LEU A 37 -6.29 3.82 -4.59
N PRO A 38 -5.41 4.57 -3.90
CA PRO A 38 -5.34 6.03 -4.01
C PRO A 38 -5.22 6.56 -5.44
N PHE A 39 -4.24 6.07 -6.21
CA PHE A 39 -4.01 6.57 -7.57
C PHE A 39 -5.09 6.17 -8.58
N CYS A 40 -6.00 5.25 -8.23
CA CYS A 40 -7.16 4.89 -9.04
C CYS A 40 -8.43 5.64 -8.62
N ASP A 41 -8.58 5.91 -7.32
CA ASP A 41 -9.86 6.31 -6.74
C ASP A 41 -9.90 7.77 -6.24
N THR A 42 -8.78 8.51 -6.33
CA THR A 42 -8.66 9.92 -5.90
C THR A 42 -8.86 10.92 -7.07
N ASP A 43 -9.18 10.45 -8.29
CA ASP A 43 -9.33 11.29 -9.49
C ASP A 43 -8.16 12.28 -9.68
N GLU A 44 -6.94 11.86 -9.33
CA GLU A 44 -5.77 12.74 -9.25
C GLU A 44 -5.48 13.45 -10.58
N GLU A 45 -5.75 12.79 -11.72
CA GLU A 45 -5.53 13.35 -13.05
C GLU A 45 -6.45 14.55 -13.35
N GLU A 46 -7.66 14.58 -12.78
CA GLU A 46 -8.66 15.63 -12.96
C GLU A 46 -8.60 16.69 -11.85
N LEU A 47 -7.87 16.41 -10.76
CA LEU A 47 -7.76 17.29 -9.61
C LEU A 47 -7.05 18.61 -9.95
N THR A 48 -7.84 19.69 -9.99
CA THR A 48 -7.36 21.06 -10.20
C THR A 48 -7.44 21.85 -8.90
N ASP A 49 -6.28 22.17 -8.31
CA ASP A 49 -6.16 22.96 -7.08
C ASP A 49 -4.88 23.79 -7.09
N ALA A 50 -4.89 24.98 -6.46
CA ALA A 50 -3.73 25.85 -6.37
C ALA A 50 -2.55 25.19 -5.62
N CYS A 51 -2.83 24.24 -4.72
CA CYS A 51 -1.85 23.42 -4.03
C CYS A 51 -2.25 21.93 -4.11
N LYS A 52 -2.14 21.35 -5.30
CA LYS A 52 -2.50 19.96 -5.59
C LYS A 52 -1.98 18.95 -4.55
N SER A 53 -0.71 19.03 -4.16
CA SER A 53 -0.11 18.10 -3.19
C SER A 53 -0.77 18.16 -1.81
N ARG A 54 -1.12 19.36 -1.33
CA ARG A 54 -1.86 19.51 -0.07
C ARG A 54 -3.25 18.91 -0.19
N ARG A 55 -3.91 19.13 -1.32
CA ARG A 55 -5.25 18.61 -1.55
C ARG A 55 -5.28 17.09 -1.61
N LEU A 56 -4.32 16.46 -2.28
CA LEU A 56 -4.14 15.00 -2.29
C LEU A 56 -3.90 14.46 -0.87
N PHE A 57 -2.96 15.07 -0.14
CA PHE A 57 -2.71 14.69 1.25
C PHE A 57 -3.97 14.75 2.13
N GLU A 58 -4.79 15.80 1.99
CA GLU A 58 -6.05 15.93 2.72
C GLU A 58 -7.06 14.84 2.33
N LEU A 59 -7.22 14.56 1.03
CA LEU A 59 -8.10 13.51 0.52
C LEU A 59 -7.69 12.12 1.02
N ASP A 60 -6.40 11.77 0.90
CA ASP A 60 -5.89 10.48 1.36
C ASP A 60 -6.00 10.35 2.88
N SER A 61 -5.69 11.41 3.62
CA SER A 61 -5.85 11.45 5.09
C SER A 61 -7.32 11.29 5.52
N GLU A 62 -8.26 11.89 4.80
CA GLU A 62 -9.70 11.72 5.07
C GLU A 62 -10.17 10.28 4.87
N ARG A 63 -9.59 9.57 3.88
CA ARG A 63 -9.84 8.15 3.63
C ARG A 63 -9.21 7.27 4.70
N LEU A 64 -7.94 7.50 5.05
CA LEU A 64 -7.22 6.76 6.10
C LEU A 64 -7.90 6.82 7.47
N ARG A 65 -8.66 7.86 7.79
CA ARG A 65 -9.43 7.94 9.05
C ARG A 65 -10.61 6.97 9.13
N ARG A 66 -11.01 6.36 8.01
CA ARG A 66 -12.24 5.58 7.90
C ARG A 66 -11.99 4.10 7.62
N ILE A 67 -10.74 3.70 7.42
CA ILE A 67 -10.41 2.33 7.04
C ILE A 67 -10.43 1.41 8.26
N ASP A 68 -10.83 0.17 8.03
CA ASP A 68 -10.82 -0.92 9.02
C ASP A 68 -9.57 -1.80 8.88
N GLY A 69 -8.83 -1.67 7.77
CA GLY A 69 -7.57 -2.36 7.55
C GLY A 69 -6.77 -1.78 6.38
N MET A 70 -5.46 -2.02 6.39
CA MET A 70 -4.54 -1.62 5.34
C MET A 70 -3.75 -2.82 4.82
N LEU A 71 -3.59 -2.88 3.50
CA LEU A 71 -2.63 -3.74 2.83
C LEU A 71 -1.54 -2.86 2.23
N ALA A 72 -0.32 -2.97 2.74
CA ALA A 72 0.83 -2.17 2.30
C ALA A 72 1.79 -3.03 1.46
N LEU A 73 1.99 -2.62 0.21
CA LEU A 73 2.91 -3.26 -0.73
C LEU A 73 4.29 -2.60 -0.64
N LEU A 74 5.25 -3.31 -0.06
CA LEU A 74 6.57 -2.83 0.30
C LEU A 74 7.63 -3.56 -0.52
N HIS A 75 8.40 -2.84 -1.34
CA HIS A 75 9.47 -3.42 -2.14
C HIS A 75 10.71 -2.55 -2.13
N GLY A 76 11.87 -3.20 -2.23
CA GLY A 76 13.14 -2.51 -2.41
C GLY A 76 13.77 -2.06 -1.10
N PRO A 77 15.07 -1.69 -1.14
CA PRO A 77 15.84 -1.38 0.05
C PRO A 77 15.47 -0.02 0.65
N SER A 78 14.95 0.89 -0.20
CA SER A 78 14.37 2.16 0.23
C SER A 78 12.88 2.08 0.01
N LEU A 79 12.13 2.00 1.12
CA LEU A 79 10.68 2.01 1.09
C LEU A 79 10.17 3.39 0.65
N ASP A 80 8.99 3.40 0.05
CA ASP A 80 8.28 4.61 -0.35
C ASP A 80 7.89 5.42 0.90
N ASP A 81 8.25 6.69 0.95
CA ASP A 81 8.05 7.55 2.11
C ASP A 81 6.58 7.92 2.33
N GLY A 82 5.82 8.08 1.24
CA GLY A 82 4.36 8.23 1.26
C GLY A 82 3.70 7.01 1.92
N VAL A 83 3.99 5.80 1.43
CA VAL A 83 3.47 4.56 2.03
C VAL A 83 3.92 4.41 3.49
N CYS A 84 5.16 4.76 3.84
CA CYS A 84 5.62 4.73 5.22
C CYS A 84 4.82 5.69 6.13
N MET A 85 4.48 6.88 5.63
CA MET A 85 3.64 7.84 6.33
C MET A 85 2.23 7.28 6.55
N GLU A 86 1.63 6.69 5.52
CA GLU A 86 0.30 6.06 5.59
C GLU A 86 0.26 4.91 6.62
N ILE A 87 1.29 4.06 6.64
CA ILE A 87 1.43 2.99 7.65
C ILE A 87 1.51 3.59 9.06
N GLY A 88 2.32 4.63 9.25
CA GLY A 88 2.42 5.34 10.53
C GLY A 88 1.08 5.94 10.97
N TYR A 89 0.33 6.49 10.03
CA TYR A 89 -1.01 7.05 10.25
C TYR A 89 -2.00 5.96 10.68
N ALA A 90 -2.05 4.84 9.95
CA ALA A 90 -2.89 3.69 10.27
C ALA A 90 -2.55 3.11 11.65
N ALA A 91 -1.26 2.95 11.96
CA ALA A 91 -0.79 2.48 13.26
C ALA A 91 -1.21 3.41 14.41
N ALA A 92 -1.14 4.74 14.20
CA ALA A 92 -1.59 5.72 15.19
C ALA A 92 -3.10 5.65 15.48
N LEU A 93 -3.89 5.19 14.51
CA LEU A 93 -5.33 4.96 14.65
C LEU A 93 -5.68 3.55 15.16
N GLY A 94 -4.68 2.69 15.37
CA GLY A 94 -4.91 1.29 15.75
C GLY A 94 -5.48 0.42 14.61
N VAL A 95 -5.38 0.89 13.37
CA VAL A 95 -5.81 0.14 12.18
C VAL A 95 -4.81 -0.98 11.91
N PRO A 96 -5.26 -2.24 11.74
CA PRO A 96 -4.36 -3.35 11.41
C PRO A 96 -3.74 -3.16 10.01
N VAL A 97 -2.43 -3.33 9.93
CA VAL A 97 -1.65 -3.25 8.68
C VAL A 97 -1.09 -4.63 8.35
N VAL A 98 -1.39 -5.12 7.15
CA VAL A 98 -0.74 -6.29 6.55
C VAL A 98 0.30 -5.79 5.56
N ALA A 99 1.57 -6.09 5.83
CA ALA A 99 2.65 -5.83 4.88
C ALA A 99 2.80 -7.01 3.90
N MET A 100 2.88 -6.71 2.62
CA MET A 100 3.16 -7.67 1.56
C MET A 100 4.41 -7.21 0.80
N THR A 101 5.33 -8.14 0.57
CA THR A 101 6.49 -7.96 -0.31
C THR A 101 6.61 -9.19 -1.20
N THR A 102 7.02 -8.98 -2.45
CA THR A 102 7.48 -10.05 -3.34
C THR A 102 8.97 -9.93 -3.66
N ASP A 103 9.71 -9.09 -2.93
CA ASP A 103 11.15 -8.98 -3.14
C ASP A 103 11.92 -10.09 -2.41
N PHE A 104 13.14 -10.35 -2.87
CA PHE A 104 14.03 -11.38 -2.32
C PHE A 104 14.81 -10.88 -1.10
N GLN A 105 14.48 -9.70 -0.57
CA GLN A 105 15.28 -9.11 0.50
C GLN A 105 14.96 -9.74 1.84
N THR A 106 16.01 -9.94 2.61
CA THR A 106 15.89 -10.30 4.03
C THR A 106 15.94 -9.02 4.85
N TYR A 107 14.87 -8.77 5.61
CA TYR A 107 14.78 -7.61 6.49
C TYR A 107 15.25 -7.98 7.89
N GLY A 108 15.75 -7.01 8.65
CA GLY A 108 16.17 -7.22 10.02
C GLY A 108 16.11 -5.92 10.80
N ARG A 109 15.68 -5.98 12.07
CA ARG A 109 15.60 -4.77 12.92
C ARG A 109 16.99 -4.27 13.32
N THR A 110 17.97 -5.18 13.40
CA THR A 110 19.37 -4.94 13.75
C THR A 110 20.25 -5.90 12.96
N SER A 111 21.55 -5.61 12.82
CA SER A 111 22.51 -6.50 12.13
C SER A 111 22.56 -7.91 12.72
N ASP A 112 22.41 -8.00 14.05
CA ASP A 112 22.52 -9.26 14.79
C ASP A 112 21.14 -9.82 15.19
N GLY A 113 20.06 -9.20 14.67
CA GLY A 113 18.68 -9.55 14.99
C GLY A 113 18.17 -10.75 14.21
N HIS A 114 16.99 -11.26 14.59
CA HIS A 114 16.30 -12.30 13.83
C HIS A 114 15.96 -11.78 12.42
N PRO A 115 16.37 -12.48 11.35
CA PRO A 115 16.05 -12.09 9.99
C PRO A 115 14.57 -12.39 9.67
N PHE A 116 13.90 -11.44 9.02
CA PHE A 116 12.62 -11.63 8.36
C PHE A 116 12.91 -11.97 6.90
N VAL A 117 12.99 -13.27 6.62
CA VAL A 117 13.22 -13.79 5.28
C VAL A 117 11.91 -13.80 4.53
N PHE A 118 11.88 -13.11 3.38
CA PHE A 118 10.80 -13.22 2.41
C PHE A 118 11.34 -14.01 1.22
N PRO A 119 11.13 -15.34 1.18
CA PRO A 119 11.55 -16.12 0.03
C PRO A 119 10.78 -15.62 -1.19
N ASP A 120 11.50 -15.35 -2.27
CA ASP A 120 10.89 -14.90 -3.51
C ASP A 120 10.05 -16.04 -4.09
N PRO A 121 8.71 -15.91 -4.09
CA PRO A 121 7.80 -16.98 -4.49
C PRO A 121 7.90 -17.31 -5.98
N LEU A 122 8.55 -16.45 -6.79
CA LEU A 122 8.76 -16.71 -8.21
C LEU A 122 9.85 -17.74 -8.45
N PHE A 123 10.85 -17.86 -7.56
CA PHE A 123 11.86 -18.92 -7.71
C PHE A 123 11.23 -20.31 -7.61
N ASP A 124 10.26 -20.51 -6.72
CA ASP A 124 9.58 -21.80 -6.55
C ASP A 124 8.59 -22.13 -7.69
N ILE A 125 8.20 -21.13 -8.48
CA ILE A 125 7.25 -21.28 -9.60
C ILE A 125 7.99 -21.40 -10.94
N LEU A 126 9.14 -20.75 -11.09
CA LEU A 126 9.90 -20.68 -12.34
C LEU A 126 11.01 -21.73 -12.44
N LEU A 127 11.43 -22.34 -11.32
CA LEU A 127 12.37 -23.47 -11.28
C LEU A 127 11.63 -24.80 -11.10
#